data_AF-A0A1G7NF33-F1
#
_entry.id   AF-A0A1G7NF33-F1
#
_cell.length_a   1.000
_cell.length_b   1.000
_cell.length_c   1.000
_cell.angle_alpha   90.00
_cell.angle_beta   90.00
_cell.angle_gamma   90.00
#
_symmetry.space_group_name_H-M   'P 1'
#
loop_
_entity.id
_entity.type
_entity.pdbx_description
1 polymer ?
#
loop_
_entity_poly.entity_id
_entity_poly.type
_entity_poly.pdbx_seq_one_letter_code
_entity_poly.pdbx_strand_id
1 'polypeptide(L)'
;MTRASHTHKTEGGRFVVQAETPGSGPLEGQVLVVYLDLDKEVSSATTKDDWRQHWKEIALDDCALCLGSGRDAIKGNKANPCGGCYGLGKVRMDGGTPEDRWQLADVAMRIIQRQRTELQRLATLDANPAVQALLKRQQNEAIGEQEQQWRAGPGRGHGGRRHTGD
;
A
#
# COMPACT_ATOMS: atom_id res chain seq x y z
N MET A 1 18.24 8.75 19.51
CA MET A 1 17.69 8.96 18.15
C MET A 1 16.35 8.26 18.06
N THR A 2 15.30 8.97 17.70
CA THR A 2 13.96 8.39 17.52
C THR A 2 13.94 7.55 16.25
N ARG A 3 13.61 6.25 16.36
CA ARG A 3 13.53 5.34 15.21
C ARG A 3 12.20 5.57 14.48
N ALA A 4 12.23 5.67 13.16
CA ALA A 4 11.03 5.76 12.33
C ALA A 4 10.18 4.50 12.51
N SER A 5 8.88 4.66 12.73
CA SER A 5 7.92 3.55 12.77
C SER A 5 7.14 3.41 11.47
N HIS A 6 7.04 4.48 10.67
CA HIS A 6 6.26 4.49 9.44
C HIS A 6 7.00 5.20 8.29
N THR A 7 6.60 4.87 7.06
CA THR A 7 6.99 5.56 5.82
C THR A 7 5.76 5.81 4.95
N HIS A 8 5.76 6.90 4.17
CA HIS A 8 4.72 7.10 3.17
C HIS A 8 4.85 6.04 2.07
N LYS A 9 3.73 5.51 1.57
CA LYS A 9 3.70 4.40 0.60
C LYS A 9 4.29 4.78 -0.76
N THR A 10 4.06 6.01 -1.21
CA THR A 10 4.50 6.51 -2.54
C THR A 10 5.74 7.41 -2.48
N GLU A 11 5.79 8.33 -1.51
CA GLU A 11 6.83 9.36 -1.39
C GLU A 11 8.03 8.92 -0.54
N GLY A 12 7.88 7.89 0.30
CA GLY A 12 8.91 7.51 1.27
C GLY A 12 8.84 8.39 2.54
N GLY A 13 9.98 8.74 3.12
CA GLY A 13 10.06 9.59 4.31
C GLY A 13 9.96 8.82 5.63
N ARG A 14 10.51 9.42 6.70
CA ARG A 14 10.63 8.80 8.02
C ARG A 14 9.66 9.43 9.01
N PHE A 15 8.69 8.65 9.47
CA PHE A 15 7.67 9.14 10.39
C PHE A 15 7.62 8.33 11.69
N VAL A 16 7.28 9.00 12.78
CA VAL A 16 6.93 8.35 14.05
C VAL A 16 5.54 8.76 14.49
N VAL A 17 4.70 7.80 14.83
CA VAL A 17 3.43 8.08 15.52
C VAL A 17 3.75 8.49 16.95
N GLN A 18 3.30 9.68 17.35
CA GLN A 18 3.46 10.21 18.70
C GLN A 18 2.23 9.93 19.57
N ALA A 19 1.03 10.10 19.00
CA ALA A 19 -0.22 9.87 19.71
C ALA A 19 -1.37 9.59 18.74
N GLU A 20 -2.41 8.92 19.26
CA GLU A 20 -3.73 8.90 18.65
C GLU A 20 -4.70 9.61 19.59
N THR A 21 -5.42 10.62 19.08
CA THR A 21 -6.33 11.46 19.88
C THR A 21 -7.69 11.55 19.22
N PRO A 22 -8.79 11.60 19.98
CA PRO A 22 -10.10 11.89 19.40
C PRO A 22 -10.12 13.29 18.79
N GLY A 23 -10.77 13.43 17.62
CA GLY A 23 -11.01 14.72 17.00
C GLY A 23 -12.08 15.52 17.74
N SER A 24 -12.05 16.84 17.57
CA SER A 24 -12.99 17.78 18.17
C SER A 24 -13.60 18.71 17.12
N GLY A 25 -14.80 19.25 17.39
CA GLY A 25 -15.47 20.19 16.50
C GLY A 25 -15.82 19.55 15.15
N PRO A 26 -15.39 20.08 14.00
CA PRO A 26 -15.68 19.49 12.68
C PRO A 26 -15.15 18.06 12.48
N LEU A 27 -14.22 17.61 13.33
CA LEU A 27 -13.61 16.27 13.29
C LEU A 27 -14.12 15.37 14.42
N GLU A 28 -15.20 15.77 15.11
CA GLU A 28 -15.82 14.95 16.15
C GLU A 28 -16.25 13.58 15.60
N GLY A 29 -16.01 12.53 16.38
CA GLY A 29 -16.23 11.13 15.95
C GLY A 29 -15.09 10.52 15.12
N GLN A 30 -14.09 11.30 14.72
CA GLN A 30 -12.88 10.80 14.04
C GLN A 30 -11.73 10.61 15.04
N VAL A 31 -10.80 9.71 14.71
CA VAL A 31 -9.52 9.59 15.43
C VAL A 31 -8.45 10.29 14.62
N LEU A 32 -7.66 11.14 15.26
CA LEU A 32 -6.50 11.80 14.68
C LEU A 32 -5.23 11.08 15.06
N VAL A 33 -4.31 10.94 14.11
CA VAL A 33 -2.96 10.45 14.30
C VAL A 33 -2.02 11.63 14.30
N VAL A 34 -1.36 11.88 15.43
CA VAL A 34 -0.28 12.86 15.55
C VAL A 34 1.03 12.16 15.27
N TYR A 35 1.79 12.66 14.30
CA TYR A 35 3.04 12.07 13.87
C TYR A 35 4.15 13.12 13.68
N LEU A 36 5.38 12.68 13.91
CA LEU A 36 6.60 13.46 13.67
C LEU A 36 7.19 13.05 12.33
N ASP A 37 7.37 14.01 11.41
CA ASP A 37 8.27 13.88 10.28
C ASP A 37 9.71 14.05 10.79
N LEU A 38 10.49 12.98 10.78
CA LEU A 38 11.87 12.97 11.31
C LEU A 38 12.85 13.68 10.38
N ASP A 39 12.51 13.85 9.10
CA ASP A 39 13.39 14.53 8.14
C ASP A 39 13.20 16.06 8.22
N LYS A 40 12.00 16.52 8.58
CA LYS A 40 11.67 17.95 8.75
C LYS A 40 11.64 18.41 10.21
N GLU A 41 11.64 17.47 11.16
CA GLU A 41 11.44 17.71 12.59
C GLU A 41 10.12 18.45 12.91
N VAL A 42 9.09 18.22 12.11
CA VAL A 42 7.77 18.84 12.26
C VAL A 42 6.74 17.81 12.72
N SER A 43 5.96 18.18 13.74
CA SER A 43 4.80 17.41 14.18
C SER A 43 3.56 17.85 13.43
N SER A 44 2.84 16.88 12.87
CA SER A 44 1.62 17.07 12.08
C SER A 44 0.53 16.14 12.61
N ALA A 45 -0.72 16.44 12.28
CA ALA A 45 -1.86 15.59 12.58
C ALA A 45 -2.66 15.33 11.30
N THR A 46 -3.09 14.07 11.12
CA THR A 46 -4.03 13.68 10.07
C THR A 46 -5.10 12.76 10.65
N THR A 47 -6.16 12.46 9.89
CA THR A 47 -7.16 11.47 10.31
C THR A 47 -6.58 10.07 10.26
N LYS A 48 -7.07 9.16 11.10
CA LYS A 48 -6.58 7.77 11.15
C LYS A 48 -6.82 7.02 9.84
N ASP A 49 -7.88 7.36 9.12
CA ASP A 49 -8.19 6.76 7.82
C ASP A 49 -7.20 7.22 6.75
N ASP A 50 -6.91 8.52 6.69
CA ASP A 50 -5.87 9.08 5.81
C ASP A 50 -4.50 8.48 6.14
N TRP A 51 -4.16 8.39 7.44
CA TRP A 51 -2.92 7.75 7.90
C TRP A 51 -2.77 6.32 7.37
N ARG A 52 -3.82 5.50 7.51
CA ARG A 52 -3.82 4.11 7.03
C ARG A 52 -3.76 4.01 5.50
N GLN A 53 -4.36 4.95 4.80
CA GLN A 53 -4.36 4.98 3.35
C GLN A 53 -2.98 5.30 2.80
N HIS A 54 -2.25 6.24 3.40
CA HIS A 54 -1.05 6.83 2.83
C HIS A 54 0.26 6.36 3.47
N TRP A 55 0.25 5.93 4.73
CA TRP A 55 1.42 5.44 5.45
C TRP A 55 1.37 3.93 5.65
N LYS A 56 2.55 3.33 5.69
CA LYS A 56 2.74 1.93 6.09
C LYS A 56 3.72 1.86 7.24
N GLU A 57 3.51 0.91 8.13
CA GLU A 57 4.46 0.57 9.17
C GLU A 57 5.75 0.02 8.54
N ILE A 58 6.89 0.35 9.13
CA ILE A 58 8.19 -0.18 8.76
C ILE A 58 8.40 -1.49 9.50
N ALA A 59 8.42 -2.60 8.76
CA ALA A 59 8.68 -3.91 9.34
C ALA A 59 10.12 -4.01 9.86
N LEU A 60 10.36 -4.91 10.82
CA LEU A 60 11.70 -5.15 11.36
C LEU A 60 12.72 -5.52 10.28
N ASP A 61 12.28 -6.28 9.28
CA ASP A 61 13.10 -6.72 8.16
C ASP A 61 13.07 -5.77 6.96
N ASP A 62 12.43 -4.59 7.07
CA ASP A 62 12.58 -3.52 6.08
C ASP A 62 13.97 -2.89 6.18
N CYS A 63 14.59 -2.66 5.03
CA CYS A 63 15.86 -1.97 4.95
C CYS A 63 15.73 -0.55 5.53
N ALA A 64 16.47 -0.23 6.59
CA ALA A 64 16.44 1.10 7.22
C ALA A 64 16.90 2.25 6.31
N LEU A 65 17.63 1.95 5.23
CA LEU A 65 18.06 2.94 4.25
C LEU A 65 16.94 3.34 3.28
N CYS A 66 16.23 2.36 2.72
CA CYS A 66 15.18 2.60 1.72
C CYS A 66 13.76 2.42 2.23
N LEU A 67 13.59 2.11 3.52
CA LEU A 67 12.32 1.92 4.22
C LEU A 67 11.42 0.89 3.52
N GLY A 68 12.02 -0.21 3.07
CA GLY A 68 11.29 -1.28 2.38
C GLY A 68 11.01 -1.04 0.90
N SER A 69 11.42 0.10 0.31
CA SER A 69 11.12 0.41 -1.11
C SER A 69 12.02 -0.32 -2.11
N GLY A 70 13.20 -0.78 -1.67
CA GLY A 70 14.22 -1.37 -2.54
C GLY A 70 14.94 -0.37 -3.44
N ARG A 71 14.60 0.92 -3.39
CA ARG A 71 15.19 1.96 -4.24
C ARG A 71 15.94 2.99 -3.40
N ASP A 72 16.94 3.63 -3.97
CA ASP A 72 17.65 4.71 -3.29
C ASP A 72 16.77 5.98 -3.23
N ALA A 73 15.97 6.07 -2.16
CA ALA A 73 15.16 7.26 -1.89
C ALA A 73 16.01 8.46 -1.44
N ILE A 74 17.18 8.21 -0.84
CA ILE A 74 18.04 9.23 -0.22
C ILE A 74 18.73 10.07 -1.31
N LYS A 75 19.14 9.45 -2.42
CA LYS A 75 19.79 10.17 -3.54
C LYS A 75 18.82 10.66 -4.61
N GLY A 76 17.50 10.55 -4.38
CA GLY A 76 16.47 10.96 -5.33
C GLY A 76 16.44 10.15 -6.64
N ASN A 77 17.26 9.10 -6.78
CA ASN A 77 17.35 8.31 -8.00
C ASN A 77 16.52 7.03 -7.87
N LYS A 78 15.22 7.15 -8.20
CA LYS A 78 14.26 6.03 -8.22
C LYS A 78 14.60 4.91 -9.21
N ALA A 79 15.57 5.09 -10.11
CA ALA A 79 16.00 4.06 -11.04
C ALA A 79 17.02 3.08 -10.43
N ASN A 80 17.73 3.48 -9.37
CA ASN A 80 18.80 2.67 -8.80
C ASN A 80 18.33 1.80 -7.62
N PRO A 81 18.81 0.55 -7.54
CA PRO A 81 18.55 -0.29 -6.38
C PRO A 81 19.23 0.30 -5.14
N CYS A 82 18.58 0.17 -3.99
CA CYS A 82 19.18 0.56 -2.71
C CYS A 82 20.41 -0.30 -2.43
N GLY A 83 21.56 0.33 -2.18
CA GLY A 83 22.83 -0.37 -1.93
C GLY A 83 22.84 -1.24 -0.67
N GLY A 84 22.09 -0.88 0.38
CA GLY A 84 22.08 -1.66 1.64
C GLY A 84 21.21 -2.92 1.60
N CYS A 85 20.27 -3.03 0.67
CA CYS A 85 19.46 -4.25 0.50
C CYS A 85 19.57 -4.83 -0.91
N TYR A 86 20.51 -4.32 -1.72
CA TYR A 86 20.73 -4.70 -3.11
C TYR A 86 19.43 -4.74 -3.96
N GLY A 87 18.51 -3.80 -3.69
CA GLY A 87 17.25 -3.73 -4.42
C GLY A 87 16.08 -4.53 -3.84
N LEU A 88 16.30 -5.38 -2.84
CA LEU A 88 15.25 -6.26 -2.30
C LEU A 88 14.22 -5.52 -1.42
N GLY A 89 14.56 -4.34 -0.91
CA GLY A 89 13.78 -3.62 0.09
C GLY A 89 13.83 -4.26 1.48
N LYS A 90 14.12 -5.56 1.56
CA LYS A 90 14.26 -6.32 2.80
C LYS A 90 15.71 -6.58 3.16
N VAL A 91 15.94 -6.80 4.45
CA VAL A 91 17.24 -7.14 5.03
C VAL A 91 17.12 -8.40 5.88
N ARG A 92 18.14 -8.73 6.66
CA ARG A 92 18.11 -9.88 7.58
C ARG A 92 17.04 -9.70 8.67
N MET A 93 16.67 -10.78 9.35
CA MET A 93 15.63 -10.77 10.38
C MET A 93 15.98 -9.92 11.61
N ASP A 94 17.27 -9.74 11.86
CA ASP A 94 17.81 -8.86 12.90
C ASP A 94 17.83 -7.38 12.49
N GLY A 95 17.39 -7.06 11.26
CA GLY A 95 17.43 -5.70 10.69
C GLY A 95 18.78 -5.32 10.09
N GLY A 96 19.77 -6.22 10.09
CA GLY A 96 21.10 -5.99 9.52
C GLY A 96 21.11 -6.13 8.00
N THR A 97 21.82 -5.24 7.31
CA THR A 97 22.04 -5.36 5.85
C THR A 97 22.83 -6.64 5.54
N PRO A 98 22.49 -7.39 4.47
CA PRO A 98 23.28 -8.55 4.07
C PRO A 98 24.72 -8.14 3.73
N GLU A 99 25.69 -8.86 4.29
CA GLU A 99 27.12 -8.56 4.15
C GLU A 99 27.75 -9.25 2.95
N ASP A 100 27.15 -10.37 2.52
CA ASP A 100 27.64 -11.19 1.42
C ASP A 100 26.49 -11.75 0.55
N ARG A 101 26.87 -12.45 -0.52
CA ARG A 101 25.92 -13.01 -1.49
C ARG A 101 25.07 -14.15 -0.93
N TRP A 102 25.55 -14.87 0.08
CA TRP A 102 24.80 -15.96 0.72
C TRP A 102 23.70 -15.38 1.60
N GLN A 103 24.04 -14.41 2.45
CA GLN A 103 23.07 -13.68 3.27
C GLN A 103 22.02 -12.99 2.39
N LEU A 104 22.42 -12.43 1.24
CA LEU A 104 21.49 -11.84 0.29
C LEU A 104 20.54 -12.90 -0.31
N ALA A 105 21.07 -14.07 -0.68
CA ALA A 105 20.27 -15.18 -1.19
C ALA A 105 19.25 -15.69 -0.15
N ASP A 106 19.64 -15.76 1.13
CA ASP A 106 18.74 -16.14 2.22
C ASP A 106 17.58 -15.14 2.38
N VAL A 107 17.88 -13.84 2.31
CA VAL A 107 16.85 -12.79 2.32
C VAL A 107 15.91 -12.95 1.12
N ALA A 108 16.46 -13.14 -0.09
CA ALA A 108 15.66 -13.32 -1.30
C ALA A 108 14.77 -14.57 -1.22
N MET A 109 15.30 -15.69 -0.72
CA MET A 109 14.56 -16.94 -0.57
C MET A 109 13.41 -16.78 0.41
N ARG A 110 13.59 -16.04 1.50
CA ARG A 110 12.51 -15.73 2.44
C ARG A 110 11.40 -14.90 1.80
N ILE A 111 11.76 -13.90 0.99
CA ILE A 111 10.78 -13.09 0.23
C ILE A 111 9.96 -14.00 -0.70
N ILE A 112 10.64 -14.87 -1.47
CA ILE A 112 10.00 -15.79 -2.41
C ILE A 112 9.05 -16.75 -1.67
N GLN A 113 9.47 -17.30 -0.53
CA GLN A 113 8.64 -18.18 0.28
C GLN A 113 7.38 -17.45 0.79
N ARG A 114 7.52 -16.23 1.31
CA ARG A 114 6.39 -15.41 1.73
C ARG A 114 5.42 -15.14 0.58
N GLN A 115 5.93 -14.80 -0.60
CA GLN A 115 5.11 -14.56 -1.79
C GLN A 115 4.39 -15.84 -2.25
N ARG A 116 5.06 -17.00 -2.21
CA ARG A 116 4.44 -18.30 -2.53
C ARG A 116 3.28 -18.62 -1.59
N THR A 117 3.48 -18.44 -0.28
CA THR A 117 2.42 -18.66 0.71
C THR A 117 1.22 -17.74 0.47
N GLU A 118 1.47 -16.46 0.18
CA GLU A 118 0.38 -15.51 -0.09
C GLU A 118 -0.37 -15.85 -1.38
N LEU A 119 0.35 -16.21 -2.46
CA LEU A 119 -0.27 -16.64 -3.71
C LEU A 119 -1.11 -17.92 -3.53
N GLN A 120 -0.63 -18.88 -2.73
CA GLN A 120 -1.38 -20.09 -2.41
C GLN A 120 -2.66 -19.77 -1.61
N ARG A 121 -2.57 -18.83 -0.66
CA ARG A 121 -3.74 -18.36 0.08
C ARG A 121 -4.77 -17.71 -0.86
N LEU A 122 -4.33 -16.84 -1.75
CA LEU A 122 -5.20 -16.20 -2.74
C LEU A 122 -5.83 -17.21 -3.69
N ALA A 123 -5.06 -18.17 -4.19
CA ALA A 123 -5.58 -19.25 -5.04
C ALA A 123 -6.63 -20.09 -4.31
N THR A 124 -6.44 -20.34 -3.01
CA THR A 124 -7.43 -21.06 -2.18
C THR A 124 -8.73 -20.27 -2.01
N LEU A 125 -8.62 -18.94 -1.83
CA LEU A 125 -9.79 -18.06 -1.76
C LEU A 125 -10.52 -17.98 -3.10
N ASP A 126 -9.79 -17.88 -4.21
CA ASP A 126 -10.36 -17.87 -5.56
C ASP A 126 -11.07 -19.19 -5.88
N ALA A 127 -10.53 -20.33 -5.44
CA ALA A 127 -11.18 -21.63 -5.60
C ALA A 127 -12.44 -21.82 -4.73
N ASN A 128 -12.75 -20.90 -3.81
CA ASN A 128 -13.91 -21.02 -2.94
C ASN A 128 -15.21 -20.65 -3.70
N PRO A 129 -16.18 -21.58 -3.83
CA PRO A 129 -17.42 -21.33 -4.56
C PRO A 129 -18.24 -20.16 -4.01
N ALA A 130 -18.19 -19.91 -2.70
CA ALA A 130 -18.91 -18.80 -2.08
C ALA A 130 -18.30 -17.44 -2.48
N VAL A 131 -16.97 -17.39 -2.60
CA VAL A 131 -16.24 -16.20 -3.08
C VAL A 131 -16.56 -15.95 -4.55
N GLN A 132 -16.52 -17.00 -5.38
CA GLN A 132 -16.89 -16.90 -6.80
C GLN A 132 -18.34 -16.43 -6.99
N ALA A 133 -19.27 -16.95 -6.19
CA ALA A 133 -20.68 -16.52 -6.23
C ALA A 133 -20.85 -15.04 -5.85
N LEU A 134 -20.11 -14.58 -4.84
CA LEU A 134 -20.12 -13.17 -4.41
C LEU A 134 -19.53 -12.24 -5.47
N LEU A 135 -18.40 -12.62 -6.07
CA LEU A 135 -17.77 -11.86 -7.17
C LEU A 135 -18.69 -11.77 -8.39
N LYS A 136 -19.34 -12.87 -8.76
CA LYS A 136 -20.29 -12.90 -9.89
C LYS A 136 -21.51 -12.02 -9.62
N ARG A 137 -21.99 -11.99 -8.37
CA ARG A 137 -23.07 -11.08 -7.96
C ARG A 137 -22.66 -9.62 -8.09
N GLN A 138 -21.48 -9.24 -7.58
CA GLN A 138 -20.97 -7.87 -7.72
C GLN A 138 -20.76 -7.46 -9.18
N GLN A 139 -20.25 -8.35 -10.03
CA GLN A 139 -20.14 -8.08 -11.47
C GLN A 139 -21.51 -7.83 -12.10
N ASN A 140 -22.51 -8.66 -11.80
CA ASN A 140 -23.86 -8.48 -12.34
C ASN A 140 -24.51 -7.18 -11.84
N GLU A 141 -24.32 -6.81 -10.57
CA GLU A 141 -24.80 -5.55 -9.99
C GLU A 141 -24.13 -4.35 -10.68
N ALA A 142 -22.80 -4.38 -10.87
CA ALA A 142 -22.07 -3.32 -11.58
C ALA A 142 -22.48 -3.18 -13.06
N ILE A 143 -22.70 -4.31 -13.76
CA ILE A 143 -23.23 -4.30 -15.14
C ILE A 143 -24.65 -3.70 -15.15
N GLY A 144 -25.49 -4.07 -14.19
CA GLY A 144 -26.84 -3.52 -14.04
C GLY A 144 -26.83 -2.01 -13.80
N GLU A 145 -25.95 -1.53 -12.91
CA GLU A 145 -25.77 -0.10 -12.65
C GLU A 145 -25.27 0.65 -13.89
N GLN A 146 -24.32 0.07 -14.63
CA GLN A 146 -23.80 0.66 -15.87
C GLN A 146 -24.87 0.72 -16.97
N GLU A 147 -25.67 -0.33 -17.15
CA GLU A 147 -26.78 -0.32 -18.10
C GLU A 147 -27.86 0.70 -17.71
N GLN A 148 -28.19 0.79 -16.42
CA GLN A 148 -29.15 1.79 -15.93
C GLN A 148 -28.63 3.21 -16.16
N GLN A 149 -27.35 3.48 -15.87
CA GLN A 149 -26.72 4.77 -16.16
C GLN A 149 -26.70 5.09 -17.66
N TRP A 150 -26.47 4.08 -18.52
CA TRP A 150 -26.50 4.27 -19.96
C TRP A 150 -27.92 4.55 -20.49
N ARG A 151 -28.94 3.86 -19.95
CA ARG A 151 -30.35 4.08 -20.28
C ARG A 151 -30.87 5.43 -19.77
N ALA A 152 -30.55 5.79 -18.53
CA ALA A 152 -30.99 7.02 -17.87
C ALA A 152 -30.18 8.25 -18.29
N GLY A 153 -28.94 8.06 -18.76
CA GLY A 153 -28.07 9.12 -19.23
C GLY A 153 -28.49 9.66 -20.60
N PRO A 154 -28.13 10.91 -20.94
CA PRO A 154 -28.26 11.46 -22.28
C PRO A 154 -27.17 10.85 -23.20
N GLY A 155 -27.19 9.54 -23.44
CA GLY A 155 -26.15 8.83 -24.17
C GLY A 155 -25.96 9.36 -25.60
N ARG A 156 -24.79 9.94 -25.89
CA ARG A 156 -24.21 10.05 -27.24
C ARG A 156 -23.42 8.77 -27.49
N GLY A 157 -23.90 7.88 -28.37
CA GLY A 157 -23.06 6.81 -28.91
C GLY A 157 -21.87 7.38 -29.70
N HIS A 158 -20.81 6.62 -29.90
CA HIS A 158 -19.78 6.95 -30.88
C HIS A 158 -20.46 7.11 -32.25
N GLY A 159 -20.65 8.35 -32.71
CA GLY A 159 -21.41 8.68 -33.93
C GLY A 159 -22.74 9.43 -33.70
N GLY A 160 -23.13 9.75 -32.46
CA GLY A 160 -24.18 10.73 -32.17
C GLY A 160 -25.64 10.29 -32.42
N ARG A 161 -25.92 9.00 -32.63
CA ARG A 161 -27.31 8.48 -32.70
C ARG A 161 -27.54 7.38 -31.67
N ARG A 162 -28.70 7.43 -31.01
CA ARG A 162 -29.23 6.34 -30.20
C ARG A 162 -29.79 5.27 -31.15
N HIS A 163 -29.23 4.06 -31.13
CA HIS A 163 -29.93 2.90 -31.68
C HIS A 163 -30.87 2.37 -30.60
N THR A 164 -32.08 2.92 -30.54
CA THR A 164 -33.21 2.18 -29.95
C THR A 164 -33.70 1.23 -31.05
N GLY A 165 -33.30 -0.04 -30.96
CA GLY A 165 -33.91 -1.09 -31.76
C GLY A 165 -35.26 -1.46 -31.16
N ASP A 166 -36.32 -1.22 -31.92
CA ASP A 166 -37.43 -2.18 -31.98
C ASP A 166 -36.94 -3.46 -32.67
#